data_AF-A0AAE9A4Z3-F1
#
_entry.id   AF-A0AAE9A4Z3-F1
#
_cell.length_a   1.000
_cell.length_b   1.000
_cell.length_c   1.000
_cell.angle_alpha   90.00
_cell.angle_beta   90.00
_cell.angle_gamma   90.00
#
_symmetry.space_group_name_H-M   'P 1'
#
loop_
_entity.id
_entity.type
_entity.pdbx_description
1 polymer ?
#
loop_
_entity_poly.entity_id
_entity_poly.type
_entity_poly.pdbx_seq_one_letter_code
_entity_poly.pdbx_strand_id
1 'polypeptide(L)'
;MSQRTSLESFHIGFTYNDDDSDDDDDDLSGQICKSMEENEARFLVNIQKILNDRRRPLLIEDFAMTMINQNQVMHVLPFVDPKELRRITFQHSHHRDCLKVFEITDIVITEQWKGAKEIAIRNFLVDIPKKHFEHFKKKEVNHVSELRNAHLF
;
A
#
# COMPACT_ATOMS: atom_id res chain seq x y z
N MET A 1 -19.83 -12.67 -9.47
CA MET A 1 -20.64 -11.45 -9.73
C MET A 1 -19.74 -10.43 -10.41
N SER A 2 -20.22 -9.66 -11.40
CA SER A 2 -19.42 -8.62 -12.09
C SER A 2 -19.89 -7.24 -11.67
N GLN A 3 -18.95 -6.37 -11.32
CA GLN A 3 -19.20 -4.96 -11.08
C GLN A 3 -19.71 -4.30 -12.38
N ARG A 4 -20.80 -3.53 -12.27
CA ARG A 4 -21.41 -2.83 -13.42
C ARG A 4 -20.91 -1.39 -13.59
N THR A 5 -20.44 -0.77 -12.51
CA THR A 5 -20.00 0.63 -12.45
C THR A 5 -18.73 0.75 -11.62
N SER A 6 -17.84 1.67 -11.96
CA SER A 6 -16.63 1.92 -11.17
C SER A 6 -17.00 2.30 -9.73
N LEU A 7 -16.24 1.81 -8.76
CA LEU A 7 -16.35 2.21 -7.37
C LEU A 7 -15.44 3.41 -7.16
N GLU A 8 -15.96 4.45 -6.51
CA GLU A 8 -15.19 5.67 -6.26
C GLU A 8 -13.91 5.38 -5.48
N SER A 9 -14.00 4.56 -4.43
CA SER A 9 -12.83 4.23 -3.63
C SER A 9 -12.84 2.84 -3.01
N PHE A 10 -11.65 2.26 -2.90
CA PHE A 10 -11.42 0.96 -2.28
C PHE A 10 -10.25 1.04 -1.30
N HIS A 11 -10.56 0.83 -0.02
CA HIS A 11 -9.64 1.03 1.10
C HIS A 11 -9.41 -0.28 1.86
N ILE A 12 -8.15 -0.67 2.05
CA ILE A 12 -7.75 -1.77 2.93
C ILE A 12 -6.81 -1.22 4.01
N GLY A 13 -7.20 -1.36 5.27
CA GLY A 13 -6.47 -0.84 6.42
C GLY A 13 -6.17 -1.92 7.44
N PHE A 14 -4.90 -2.02 7.83
CA PHE A 14 -4.38 -2.73 8.99
C PHE A 14 -3.60 -1.69 9.79
N THR A 15 -3.96 -1.53 11.06
CA THR A 15 -3.31 -0.58 11.96
C THR A 15 -2.77 -1.35 13.14
N TYR A 16 -1.50 -1.13 13.45
CA TYR A 16 -0.85 -1.71 14.61
C TYR A 16 -0.72 -0.63 15.68
N ASN A 17 -1.06 -0.99 16.91
CA ASN A 17 -0.71 -0.14 18.04
C ASN A 17 0.77 -0.34 18.31
N ASP A 18 1.53 0.73 18.20
CA ASP A 18 2.90 0.78 18.73
C ASP A 18 2.75 0.83 20.26
N ASP A 19 2.51 -0.31 20.91
CA ASP A 19 2.51 -0.40 22.37
C ASP A 19 3.96 -0.14 22.85
N ASP A 20 4.17 1.00 23.50
CA ASP A 20 5.43 1.44 24.10
C ASP A 20 5.83 0.61 25.35
N SER A 21 5.41 -0.65 25.45
CA SER A 21 5.89 -1.49 26.54
C SER A 21 7.31 -1.95 26.20
N ASP A 22 8.30 -1.13 26.58
CA ASP A 22 9.69 -1.54 26.83
C ASP A 22 9.78 -2.66 27.90
N ASP A 23 8.63 -3.10 28.45
CA ASP A 23 8.48 -4.32 29.21
C ASP A 23 8.38 -5.52 28.24
N ASP A 24 9.55 -6.01 27.82
CA ASP A 24 9.80 -7.23 27.01
C ASP A 24 9.22 -8.55 27.62
N ASP A 25 8.31 -8.49 28.59
CA ASP A 25 7.94 -9.63 29.45
C ASP A 25 6.43 -9.98 29.51
N ASP A 26 5.55 -9.33 28.74
CA ASP A 26 4.13 -9.77 28.67
C ASP A 26 3.88 -10.64 27.42
N ASP A 27 3.89 -11.97 27.62
CA ASP A 27 3.54 -13.02 26.64
C ASP A 27 2.25 -12.71 25.85
N LEU A 28 1.34 -11.93 26.45
CA LEU A 28 0.09 -11.52 25.82
C LEU A 28 0.29 -10.54 24.65
N SER A 29 1.21 -9.58 24.74
CA SER A 29 1.43 -8.58 23.66
C SER A 29 2.03 -9.26 22.42
N GLY A 30 3.01 -10.16 22.63
CA GLY A 30 3.59 -10.99 21.57
C GLY A 30 2.56 -11.92 20.90
N GLN A 31 1.67 -12.54 21.68
CA GLN A 31 0.58 -13.35 21.14
C GLN A 31 -0.45 -12.55 20.34
N ILE A 32 -0.81 -11.34 20.81
CA ILE A 32 -1.72 -10.44 20.10
C ILE A 32 -1.11 -10.00 18.77
N CYS A 33 0.16 -9.59 18.77
CA CYS A 33 0.88 -9.20 17.56
C CYS A 33 0.91 -10.34 16.53
N LYS A 34 1.31 -11.54 16.95
CA LYS A 34 1.32 -12.73 16.09
C LYS A 34 -0.06 -13.06 15.52
N SER A 35 -1.11 -13.01 16.34
CA SER A 35 -2.49 -13.24 15.91
C SER A 35 -2.94 -12.20 14.88
N MET A 36 -2.55 -10.92 15.04
CA MET A 36 -2.84 -9.87 14.07
C MET A 36 -2.18 -10.12 12.73
N GLU A 37 -0.89 -10.49 12.71
CA GLU A 37 -0.16 -10.85 11.49
C GLU A 37 -0.79 -12.05 10.77
N GLU A 38 -1.15 -13.11 11.50
CA GLU A 38 -1.82 -14.28 10.94
C GLU A 38 -3.20 -13.93 10.34
N ASN A 39 -3.96 -13.06 11.01
CA ASN A 39 -5.24 -12.58 10.53
C ASN A 39 -5.11 -11.73 9.26
N GLU A 40 -4.14 -10.83 9.22
CA GLU A 40 -3.81 -10.04 8.03
C GLU A 40 -3.43 -10.95 6.87
N ALA A 41 -2.48 -11.86 7.07
CA ALA A 41 -2.03 -12.79 6.03
C ALA A 41 -3.20 -13.62 5.49
N ARG A 42 -4.06 -14.14 6.38
CA ARG A 42 -5.26 -14.89 5.99
C ARG A 42 -6.25 -14.03 5.21
N PHE A 43 -6.46 -12.77 5.61
CA PHE A 43 -7.31 -11.84 4.88
C PHE A 43 -6.76 -11.61 3.47
N LEU A 44 -5.47 -11.29 3.34
CA LEU A 44 -4.80 -11.00 2.08
C LEU A 44 -4.85 -12.18 1.10
N VAL A 45 -4.62 -13.40 1.59
CA VAL A 45 -4.76 -14.62 0.78
C VAL A 45 -6.20 -14.82 0.32
N ASN A 46 -7.18 -14.60 1.21
CA ASN A 46 -8.58 -14.80 0.87
C ASN A 46 -9.10 -13.75 -0.11
N ILE A 47 -8.76 -12.47 0.08
CA ILE A 47 -9.16 -11.42 -0.85
C ILE A 47 -8.49 -11.60 -2.21
N GLN A 48 -7.22 -12.01 -2.25
CA GLN A 48 -6.54 -12.34 -3.50
C GLN A 48 -7.27 -13.45 -4.27
N LYS A 49 -7.67 -14.54 -3.60
CA LYS A 49 -8.47 -15.61 -4.21
C LYS A 49 -9.78 -15.07 -4.79
N ILE A 50 -10.51 -14.28 -4.00
CA ILE A 50 -11.77 -13.66 -4.44
C ILE A 50 -11.55 -12.79 -5.67
N LEU A 51 -10.49 -11.99 -5.70
CA LEU A 51 -10.15 -11.10 -6.81
C LEU A 51 -9.72 -11.87 -8.06
N ASN A 52 -8.92 -12.94 -7.88
CA ASN A 52 -8.45 -13.81 -8.95
C ASN A 52 -9.58 -14.59 -9.61
N ASP A 53 -10.60 -15.00 -8.85
CA ASP A 53 -11.77 -15.73 -9.38
C ASP A 53 -12.75 -14.82 -10.14
N ARG A 54 -12.51 -13.50 -10.17
CA ARG A 54 -13.35 -12.57 -10.92
C ARG A 54 -13.09 -12.71 -12.42
N ARG A 55 -14.18 -12.65 -13.19
CA ARG A 55 -14.11 -12.60 -14.66
C ARG A 55 -13.49 -11.31 -15.21
N ARG A 56 -13.44 -10.26 -14.39
CA ARG A 56 -12.95 -8.93 -14.76
C ARG A 56 -12.24 -8.29 -13.56
N PRO A 57 -11.22 -7.45 -13.82
CA PRO A 57 -10.58 -6.64 -12.79
C PRO A 57 -11.59 -5.80 -12.00
N LEU A 58 -11.16 -5.36 -10.82
CA LEU A 58 -11.90 -4.42 -9.99
C LEU A 58 -11.91 -3.05 -10.67
N LEU A 59 -13.08 -2.49 -10.94
CA LEU A 59 -13.20 -1.15 -11.50
C LEU A 59 -13.23 -0.17 -10.33
N ILE A 60 -12.11 0.48 -10.07
CA ILE A 60 -11.99 1.45 -8.97
C ILE A 60 -11.25 2.69 -9.45
N GLU A 61 -11.65 3.86 -8.95
CA GLU A 61 -10.98 5.12 -9.26
C GLU A 61 -9.86 5.42 -8.26
N ASP A 62 -10.11 5.23 -6.96
CA ASP A 62 -9.14 5.50 -5.91
C ASP A 62 -8.81 4.23 -5.11
N PHE A 63 -7.56 3.79 -5.18
CA PHE A 63 -7.02 2.70 -4.37
C PHE A 63 -6.26 3.26 -3.18
N ALA A 64 -6.56 2.75 -1.98
CA ALA A 64 -5.83 3.09 -0.77
C ALA A 64 -5.53 1.85 0.06
N MET A 65 -4.30 1.74 0.53
CA MET A 65 -3.88 0.62 1.36
C MET A 65 -2.86 1.04 2.41
N THR A 66 -3.04 0.57 3.65
CA THR A 66 -1.95 0.56 4.63
C THR A 66 -1.00 -0.61 4.35
N MET A 67 0.29 -0.40 4.47
CA MET A 67 1.29 -1.43 4.18
C MET A 67 2.47 -1.39 5.16
N ILE A 68 3.09 -2.56 5.33
CA ILE A 68 4.41 -2.73 5.95
C ILE A 68 5.46 -3.29 4.97
N ASN A 69 5.02 -3.82 3.82
CA ASN A 69 5.88 -4.24 2.70
C ASN A 69 5.08 -4.34 1.40
N GLN A 70 5.77 -4.41 0.25
CA GLN A 70 5.13 -4.48 -1.06
C GLN A 70 4.32 -5.76 -1.30
N ASN A 71 4.68 -6.90 -0.68
CA ASN A 71 3.97 -8.15 -0.91
C ASN A 71 2.49 -8.03 -0.56
N GLN A 72 2.15 -7.28 0.49
CA GLN A 72 0.76 -7.04 0.89
C GLN A 72 -0.03 -6.35 -0.22
N VAL A 73 0.55 -5.32 -0.83
CA VAL A 73 -0.07 -4.58 -1.95
C VAL A 73 -0.28 -5.49 -3.16
N MET A 74 0.67 -6.39 -3.42
CA MET A 74 0.62 -7.32 -4.56
C MET A 74 -0.48 -8.38 -4.46
N HIS A 75 -1.11 -8.57 -3.30
CA HIS A 75 -2.30 -9.42 -3.17
C HIS A 75 -3.57 -8.76 -3.76
N VAL A 76 -3.55 -7.45 -4.02
CA VAL A 76 -4.75 -6.68 -4.36
C VAL A 76 -4.56 -5.81 -5.60
N LEU A 77 -3.53 -4.96 -5.62
CA LEU A 77 -3.34 -3.96 -6.69
C LEU A 77 -3.32 -4.55 -8.10
N PRO A 78 -2.66 -5.71 -8.37
CA PRO A 78 -2.65 -6.30 -9.73
C PRO A 78 -4.04 -6.68 -10.27
N PHE A 79 -5.05 -6.80 -9.41
CA PHE A 79 -6.42 -7.18 -9.80
C PHE A 79 -7.33 -5.97 -10.04
N VAL A 80 -6.80 -4.75 -9.95
CA VAL A 80 -7.50 -3.49 -10.25
C VAL A 80 -7.36 -3.18 -11.74
N ASP A 81 -8.42 -2.66 -12.37
CA ASP A 81 -8.34 -2.20 -13.76
C ASP A 81 -7.47 -0.93 -13.85
N PRO A 82 -6.33 -0.96 -14.57
CA PRO A 82 -5.43 0.18 -14.65
C PRO A 82 -6.03 1.37 -15.42
N LYS A 83 -7.09 1.18 -16.21
CA LYS A 83 -7.71 2.26 -16.99
C LYS A 83 -8.65 3.12 -16.16
N GLU A 84 -9.30 2.49 -15.18
CA GLU A 84 -10.21 3.18 -14.25
C GLU A 84 -9.44 3.80 -13.09
N LEU A 85 -8.29 3.22 -12.71
CA LEU A 85 -7.50 3.68 -11.58
C LEU A 85 -6.91 5.08 -11.81
N ARG A 86 -7.40 6.05 -11.04
CA ARG A 86 -6.94 7.43 -11.04
C ARG A 86 -5.89 7.68 -9.97
N ARG A 87 -6.08 7.18 -8.74
CA ARG A 87 -5.25 7.51 -7.58
C ARG A 87 -4.81 6.26 -6.82
N ILE A 88 -3.55 6.26 -6.41
CA ILE A 88 -2.99 5.29 -5.46
C ILE A 88 -2.60 6.04 -4.18
N THR A 89 -2.97 5.49 -3.02
CA THR A 89 -2.56 5.99 -1.71
C THR A 89 -1.96 4.84 -0.92
N PHE A 90 -0.72 5.01 -0.50
CA PHE A 90 -0.06 4.12 0.44
C PHE A 90 0.21 4.84 1.74
N GLN A 91 -0.06 4.15 2.84
CA GLN A 91 0.21 4.63 4.18
C GLN A 91 0.96 3.55 4.95
N HIS A 92 1.93 3.92 5.76
CA HIS A 92 2.53 2.94 6.67
C HIS A 92 1.51 2.52 7.74
N SER A 93 1.40 1.22 8.00
CA SER A 93 0.51 0.66 9.02
C SER A 93 0.88 1.05 10.46
N HIS A 94 2.13 1.47 10.70
CA HIS A 94 2.60 2.00 11.99
C HIS A 94 2.61 3.52 11.95
N HIS A 95 2.11 4.15 13.01
CA HIS A 95 1.94 5.60 13.05
C HIS A 95 3.21 6.34 13.47
N ARG A 96 4.14 5.68 14.19
CA ARG A 96 5.35 6.31 14.71
C ARG A 96 6.60 6.14 13.83
N ASP A 97 6.64 5.12 12.97
CA ASP A 97 7.80 4.77 12.14
C ASP A 97 7.87 5.56 10.80
N CYS A 98 7.73 6.88 10.86
CA CYS A 98 7.60 7.75 9.67
C CYS A 98 8.84 7.84 8.76
N LEU A 99 9.95 7.16 9.09
CA LEU A 99 11.21 7.20 8.35
C LEU A 99 11.65 5.85 7.76
N LYS A 100 10.81 4.81 7.87
CA LYS A 100 11.16 3.50 7.32
C LYS A 100 11.20 3.57 5.79
N VAL A 101 12.25 3.01 5.18
CA VAL A 101 12.39 2.93 3.73
C VAL A 101 11.79 1.61 3.25
N PHE A 102 10.81 1.67 2.36
CA PHE A 102 10.20 0.52 1.74
C PHE A 102 10.66 0.31 0.31
N GLU A 103 10.96 -0.95 0.01
CA GLU A 103 11.12 -1.42 -1.35
C GLU A 103 9.74 -1.58 -1.98
N ILE A 104 9.54 -0.95 -3.14
CA ILE A 104 8.30 -1.01 -3.93
C ILE A 104 8.58 -1.37 -5.40
N THR A 105 9.68 -2.08 -5.64
CA THR A 105 10.21 -2.46 -6.97
C THR A 105 9.22 -3.28 -7.80
N ASP A 106 8.42 -4.14 -7.17
CA ASP A 106 7.39 -4.94 -7.85
C ASP A 106 6.13 -4.11 -8.13
N ILE A 107 5.81 -3.14 -7.27
CA ILE A 107 4.65 -2.27 -7.46
C ILE A 107 4.88 -1.35 -8.67
N VAL A 108 6.06 -0.77 -8.82
CA VAL A 108 6.34 0.26 -9.85
C VAL A 108 6.31 -0.27 -11.28
N ILE A 109 6.43 -1.59 -11.45
CA ILE A 109 6.37 -2.25 -12.76
C ILE A 109 4.95 -2.67 -13.15
N THR A 110 3.97 -2.55 -12.24
CA THR A 110 2.56 -2.86 -12.53
C THR A 110 1.95 -1.87 -13.52
N GLU A 111 0.96 -2.34 -14.29
CA GLU A 111 0.20 -1.46 -15.18
C GLU A 111 -0.65 -0.46 -14.39
N GLN A 112 -1.08 -0.83 -13.18
CA GLN A 112 -1.84 0.03 -12.27
C GLN A 112 -1.00 1.22 -11.82
N TRP A 113 0.24 0.98 -11.40
CA TRP A 113 1.16 2.06 -11.05
C TRP A 113 1.41 2.99 -12.25
N LYS A 114 1.72 2.43 -13.43
CA LYS A 114 2.01 3.20 -14.66
C LYS A 114 0.79 3.97 -15.20
N GLY A 115 -0.42 3.45 -14.99
CA GLY A 115 -1.67 4.03 -15.49
C GLY A 115 -2.27 5.10 -14.57
N ALA A 116 -2.00 5.03 -13.27
CA ALA A 116 -2.53 5.97 -12.30
C ALA A 116 -2.01 7.40 -12.51
N LYS A 117 -2.87 8.38 -12.23
CA LYS A 117 -2.61 9.82 -12.44
C LYS A 117 -2.11 10.50 -11.18
N GLU A 118 -2.41 9.95 -10.01
CA GLU A 118 -2.12 10.56 -8.72
C GLU A 118 -1.54 9.53 -7.76
N ILE A 119 -0.56 9.97 -6.96
CA ILE A 119 0.07 9.15 -5.93
C ILE A 119 0.12 9.90 -4.61
N ALA A 120 -0.20 9.21 -3.52
CA ALA A 120 0.04 9.67 -2.17
C ALA A 120 0.85 8.61 -1.40
N ILE A 121 1.97 9.01 -0.81
CA ILE A 121 2.80 8.17 0.06
C ILE A 121 2.86 8.85 1.43
N ARG A 122 2.45 8.14 2.48
CA ARG A 122 2.26 8.69 3.83
C ARG A 122 3.00 7.83 4.85
N ASN A 123 3.77 8.47 5.72
CA ASN A 123 4.45 7.85 6.87
C ASN A 123 5.52 6.79 6.52
N PHE A 124 6.11 6.83 5.32
CA PHE A 124 7.30 6.04 4.97
C PHE A 124 8.03 6.64 3.76
N LEU A 125 9.26 6.20 3.54
CA LEU A 125 10.11 6.58 2.41
C LEU A 125 10.21 5.45 1.40
N VAL A 126 10.54 5.78 0.16
CA VAL A 126 10.77 4.79 -0.91
C VAL A 126 12.06 5.11 -1.64
N ASP A 127 12.87 4.09 -1.87
CA ASP A 127 14.13 4.21 -2.60
C ASP A 127 13.97 3.65 -4.02
N ILE A 128 13.39 4.46 -4.91
CA ILE A 128 13.24 4.13 -6.32
C ILE A 128 13.63 5.30 -7.24
N PRO A 129 14.08 5.03 -8.48
CA PRO A 129 14.45 6.10 -9.40
C PRO A 129 13.28 7.05 -9.71
N LYS A 130 13.57 8.36 -9.72
CA LYS A 130 12.59 9.45 -9.97
C LYS A 130 11.72 9.24 -11.21
N LYS A 131 12.27 8.64 -12.28
CA LYS A 131 11.55 8.31 -13.52
C LYS A 131 10.26 7.52 -13.28
N HIS A 132 10.20 6.69 -12.23
CA HIS A 132 9.01 5.91 -11.88
C HIS A 132 7.86 6.76 -11.33
N PHE A 133 8.08 8.05 -11.06
CA PHE A 133 7.05 8.98 -10.61
C PHE A 133 6.67 10.05 -11.64
N GLU A 134 7.37 10.15 -12.78
CA GLU A 134 7.22 11.30 -13.69
C GLU A 134 5.85 11.38 -14.36
N HIS A 135 5.17 10.25 -14.54
CA HIS A 135 3.84 10.19 -15.15
C HIS A 135 2.71 10.68 -14.23
N PHE A 136 2.92 10.71 -12.91
CA PHE A 136 1.90 11.21 -11.97
C PHE A 136 1.74 12.73 -12.09
N LYS A 137 0.50 13.16 -12.33
CA LYS A 137 0.10 14.57 -12.41
C LYS A 137 0.06 15.25 -11.04
N LYS A 138 -0.29 14.50 -9.99
CA LYS A 138 -0.34 14.99 -8.60
C LYS A 138 0.38 14.01 -7.68
N LYS A 139 1.25 14.56 -6.82
CA LYS A 139 2.06 13.82 -5.85
C LYS A 139 1.82 14.44 -4.49
N GLU A 140 1.38 13.65 -3.52
CA GLU A 140 1.23 14.06 -2.12
C GLU A 140 2.20 13.22 -1.27
N VAL A 141 3.16 13.88 -0.62
CA VAL A 141 4.16 13.22 0.23
C VAL A 141 4.20 13.98 1.55
N ASN A 142 3.65 13.39 2.62
CA ASN A 142 3.58 14.02 3.93
C ASN A 142 4.73 13.50 4.82
N HIS A 143 5.82 14.29 4.95
CA HIS A 143 6.93 14.24 5.93
C HIS A 143 7.74 12.90 6.04
N VAL A 144 9.08 12.77 5.91
CA VAL A 144 10.25 13.68 5.97
C VAL A 144 11.37 13.19 5.03
N SER A 145 11.90 14.14 4.24
CA SER A 145 13.20 14.19 3.54
C SER A 145 13.45 13.27 2.33
N GLU A 146 13.50 13.92 1.17
CA GLU A 146 14.65 13.87 0.27
C GLU A 146 15.96 13.35 0.91
N LEU A 147 16.23 12.04 0.91
CA LEU A 147 17.58 11.48 1.08
C LEU A 147 17.53 10.05 0.49
N ARG A 148 18.27 9.60 -0.53
CA ARG A 148 19.53 10.04 -1.13
C ARG A 148 19.47 9.91 -2.66
N ASN A 149 19.14 10.99 -3.33
CA ASN A 149 19.90 11.40 -4.50
C ASN A 149 19.85 12.92 -4.49
N ALA A 150 20.87 13.50 -3.88
CA ALA A 150 21.22 14.89 -4.13
C ALA A 150 21.25 15.11 -5.65
N HIS A 151 20.81 16.29 -6.06
CA HIS A 151 20.64 16.82 -7.43
C HIS A 151 19.19 16.78 -7.94
N LEU A 152 18.56 17.97 -7.80
CA LEU A 152 17.81 18.71 -8.82
C LEU A 152 16.42 19.17 -8.34
N PHE A 153 16.44 20.31 -7.62
CA PHE A 153 15.64 21.47 -8.03
C PHE A 153 16.10 21.96 -9.41
#